data_AF-A0A523JJA7-F1
#
_entry.id   AF-A0A523JJA7-F1
#
_cell.length_a   1.000
_cell.length_b   1.000
_cell.length_c   1.000
_cell.angle_alpha   90.00
_cell.angle_beta   90.00
_cell.angle_gamma   90.00
#
_symmetry.space_group_name_H-M   'P 1'
#
loop_
_entity.id
_entity.type
_entity.pdbx_description
1 polymer ?
#
loop_
_entity_poly.entity_id
_entity_poly.type
_entity_poly.pdbx_seq_one_letter_code
_entity_poly.pdbx_strand_id
1 'polypeptide(L)' 'MFTSFDLISIFYCVIAIGVIRRLIKNWKPFWDDVITPFDTRLVTEVSFFILIPIGVLLHELGHGR' A
#
# COMPACT_ATOMS: atom_id res chain seq x y z
N MET A 1 26.51 -5.40 0.48
CA MET A 1 26.26 -6.47 -0.51
C MET A 1 24.79 -6.42 -0.83
N PHE A 2 24.42 -6.25 -2.10
CA PHE A 2 23.03 -6.10 -2.51
C PHE A 2 22.42 -7.50 -2.66
N THR A 3 21.36 -7.78 -1.91
CA THR A 3 20.76 -9.11 -1.80
C THR A 3 19.54 -9.24 -2.70
N SER A 4 19.11 -10.48 -2.96
CA SER A 4 17.83 -10.73 -3.63
C SER A 4 16.64 -10.15 -2.85
N PHE A 5 16.74 -10.05 -1.51
CA PHE A 5 15.73 -9.39 -0.69
C PHE A 5 15.67 -7.88 -0.95
N ASP A 6 16.81 -7.21 -1.15
CA ASP A 6 16.83 -5.78 -1.48
C ASP A 6 16.13 -5.49 -2.82
N LEU A 7 16.35 -6.35 -3.82
CA LEU A 7 15.66 -6.28 -5.11
C LEU A 7 14.14 -6.43 -4.94
N ILE A 8 13.70 -7.41 -4.16
CA ILE A 8 12.29 -7.66 -3.88
C ILE A 8 11.67 -6.47 -3.14
N SER A 9 12.36 -5.93 -2.13
CA SER A 9 11.91 -4.74 -1.39
C SER A 9 11.74 -3.53 -2.30
N ILE A 10 12.69 -3.27 -3.20
CA ILE A 10 12.57 -2.18 -4.18
C ILE A 10 11.37 -2.41 -5.10
N PHE A 11 11.18 -3.64 -5.57
CA PHE A 11 10.02 -3.98 -6.41
C PHE A 11 8.70 -3.71 -5.67
N TYR A 12 8.58 -4.11 -4.40
CA TYR A 12 7.43 -3.80 -3.57
C TYR A 12 7.23 -2.29 -3.37
N CYS A 13 8.31 -1.51 -3.18
CA CYS A 13 8.24 -0.05 -3.11
C CYS A 13 7.69 0.57 -4.39
N VAL A 14 8.13 0.09 -5.56
CA VAL A 14 7.62 0.56 -6.86
C VAL A 14 6.12 0.26 -6.99
N ILE A 15 5.68 -0.93 -6.57
CA ILE A 15 4.25 -1.27 -6.56
C ILE A 15 3.47 -0.33 -5.63
N ALA A 16 3.95 -0.14 -4.39
CA ALA A 16 3.30 0.71 -3.40
C ALA A 16 3.14 2.15 -3.91
N ILE A 17 4.16 2.72 -4.56
CA ILE A 17 4.07 4.03 -5.22
C ILE A 17 2.96 4.03 -6.29
N GLY A 18 2.88 2.98 -7.10
CA GLY A 18 1.82 2.82 -8.10
C GLY A 18 0.42 2.79 -7.48
N VAL A 19 0.25 2.08 -6.36
CA VAL A 19 -1.01 2.01 -5.60
C VAL A 19 -1.37 3.40 -5.05
N ILE A 20 -0.42 4.09 -4.42
CA ILE A 20 -0.61 5.46 -3.90
C ILE A 20 -1.07 6.40 -5.03
N ARG A 21 -0.42 6.35 -6.19
CA ARG A 21 -0.78 7.19 -7.34
C ARG A 21 -2.20 6.90 -7.84
N ARG A 22 -2.62 5.62 -7.88
CA ARG A 22 -4.00 5.24 -8.25
C ARG A 22 -5.00 5.74 -7.22
N LEU A 23 -4.69 5.60 -5.93
CA LEU A 23 -5.54 6.09 -4.84
C LEU A 23 -5.71 7.62 -4.89
N ILE A 24 -4.62 8.36 -5.04
CA ILE A 24 -4.67 9.84 -5.14
C ILE A 24 -5.48 10.27 -6.37
N LYS A 25 -5.23 9.64 -7.54
CA LYS A 25 -5.94 9.98 -8.78
C LYS A 25 -7.45 9.72 -8.68
N ASN A 26 -7.84 8.65 -7.99
CA ASN A 26 -9.23 8.25 -7.83
C ASN A 26 -9.77 8.58 -6.42
N TRP A 27 -9.19 9.58 -5.75
CA TRP A 27 -9.54 9.87 -4.35
C TRP A 27 -11.02 10.18 -4.16
N LYS A 28 -11.61 11.01 -5.03
CA LYS A 28 -13.04 11.34 -4.93
C LYS A 28 -13.95 10.12 -5.21
N PRO A 29 -13.80 9.39 -6.34
CA PRO A 29 -14.60 8.18 -6.58
C PRO A 29 -14.42 7.09 -5.52
N PHE A 30 -13.21 6.93 -4.98
CA PHE A 30 -12.94 5.91 -3.96
C PHE A 30 -13.78 6.07 -2.68
N TRP A 31 -14.26 7.29 -2.40
CA TRP A 31 -15.07 7.64 -1.23
C TRP A 31 -16.52 7.96 -1.58
N ASP A 32 -16.97 7.66 -2.80
CA ASP A 32 -18.37 7.85 -3.17
C ASP A 32 -19.27 6.69 -2.73
N ASP A 33 -20.58 6.82 -2.97
CA ASP A 33 -21.58 5.82 -2.55
C ASP A 33 -21.71 4.64 -3.54
N VAL A 34 -20.85 4.55 -4.56
CA VAL A 34 -20.92 3.57 -5.65
C VAL A 34 -19.70 2.66 -5.66
N ILE A 35 -19.88 1.42 -5.20
CA ILE A 35 -18.79 0.43 -5.20
C ILE A 35 -18.61 -0.18 -6.59
N THR A 36 -17.45 0.04 -7.20
CA THR A 36 -17.08 -0.61 -8.47
C THR A 36 -16.09 -1.77 -8.27
N PRO A 37 -15.94 -2.67 -9.27
CA PRO A 37 -14.89 -3.69 -9.24
C PRO A 37 -13.48 -3.10 -9.15
N PHE A 38 -13.28 -1.88 -9.67
CA PHE A 38 -12.01 -1.17 -9.56
C PHE A 38 -11.74 -0.77 -8.10
N ASP A 39 -12.74 -0.28 -7.38
CA ASP A 39 -12.58 0.12 -5.98
C ASP A 39 -12.26 -1.06 -5.10
N THR A 40 -12.93 -2.20 -5.31
CA THR A 40 -12.66 -3.44 -4.56
C THR A 40 -11.20 -3.89 -4.75
N ARG A 41 -10.69 -3.81 -5.99
CA ARG A 41 -9.29 -4.08 -6.28
C ARG A 41 -8.37 -3.06 -5.62
N LEU A 42 -8.68 -1.77 -5.72
CA LEU A 42 -7.86 -0.68 -5.18
C LEU A 42 -7.81 -0.75 -3.64
N VAL A 43 -8.91 -1.04 -2.96
CA VAL A 43 -8.97 -1.30 -1.51
C VAL A 43 -8.04 -2.46 -1.12
N THR A 44 -8.08 -3.56 -1.88
CA THR A 44 -7.21 -4.71 -1.62
C THR A 44 -5.73 -4.34 -1.78
N GLU A 45 -5.40 -3.64 -2.87
CA GLU A 45 -4.05 -3.16 -3.13
C GLU A 45 -3.55 -2.20 -2.02
N VAL A 46 -4.38 -1.24 -1.60
CA VAL A 46 -4.06 -0.30 -0.51
C VAL A 46 -3.85 -1.04 0.81
N SER A 47 -4.70 -2.00 1.12
CA SER A 47 -4.60 -2.80 2.34
C SER A 47 -3.28 -3.57 2.41
N PHE A 48 -2.91 -4.25 1.32
CA PHE A 48 -1.69 -5.07 1.28
C PHE A 48 -0.41 -4.26 1.16
N PHE A 49 -0.35 -3.33 0.22
CA PHE A 49 0.91 -2.65 -0.11
C PHE A 49 1.17 -1.39 0.73
N ILE A 50 0.18 -0.91 1.48
CA ILE A 50 0.31 0.32 2.28
C ILE A 50 -0.04 0.07 3.75
N LEU A 51 -1.27 -0.38 4.04
CA LEU A 51 -1.75 -0.44 5.42
C LEU A 51 -1.02 -1.50 6.26
N ILE A 52 -0.79 -2.70 5.72
CA ILE A 52 -0.03 -3.75 6.42
C ILE A 52 1.41 -3.28 6.75
N PRO A 53 2.22 -2.78 5.80
CA PRO A 53 3.54 -2.25 6.09
C PRO A 53 3.55 -1.12 7.12
N ILE A 54 2.59 -0.19 7.04
CA ILE A 54 2.44 0.88 8.05
C ILE A 54 2.09 0.28 9.41
N GLY A 55 1.20 -0.70 9.47
CA GLY A 55 0.82 -1.41 10.69
C GLY A 55 2.02 -2.11 11.35
N VAL A 56 2.85 -2.80 10.57
CA VAL A 56 4.09 -3.42 11.06
C VAL A 56 5.06 -2.35 11.57
N LEU A 57 5.28 -1.27 10.80
CA LEU A 57 6.14 -0.17 11.24
C LEU A 57 5.69 0.41 12.59
N LEU A 58 4.38 0.66 12.74
CA LEU A 58 3.80 1.17 13.99
C LEU A 58 3.91 0.15 15.14
N HIS A 59 3.75 -1.15 14.84
CA HIS A 59 3.94 -2.23 15.80
C HIS A 59 5.38 -2.28 16.34
N GLU A 60 6.37 -2.24 15.44
CA GLU A 60 7.80 -2.23 15.80
C GLU A 60 8.20 -0.96 16.55
N LEU A 61 7.69 0.21 16.15
CA LEU A 61 7.85 1.46 16.90
C LEU A 61 7.24 1.38 18.32
N GLY A 62 6.26 0.50 18.51
CA GLY A 62 5.65 0.23 19.82
C GLY A 62 6.54 -0.59 20.74
N HIS A 63 7.36 -1.50 20.21
CA HIS A 63 8.31 -2.31 20.99
C HIS A 63 9.50 -1.52 21.52
N GLY A 64 9.86 -0.41 20.85
CA GLY A 64 10.96 0.47 21.25
C GLY A 64 10.64 1.44 22.40
N ARG A 65 9.61 1.15 23.20
CA ARG A 65 9.18 1.96 24.36
C ARG A 65 9.35 1.18 25.65
#